data_AF-A0A3D4E8H7-F1
#
_entry.id   AF-A0A3D4E8H7-F1
#
_cell.length_a   1.000
_cell.length_b   1.000
_cell.length_c   1.000
_cell.angle_alpha   90.00
_cell.angle_beta   90.00
_cell.angle_gamma   90.00
#
_symmetry.space_group_name_H-M   'P 1'
#
loop_
_entity.id
_entity.type
_entity.pdbx_description
1 polymer ?
#
loop_
_entity_poly.entity_id
_entity_poly.type
_entity_poly.pdbx_seq_one_letter_code
_entity_poly.pdbx_strand_id
1 'polypeptide(L)' 'GDIIGTATGHTAGNAMRWAYAMDLDVGEKTYRITFDDWMFLMNDGVLINRSYLKKFGLTVGELTLFMQKQDDNE' A
#
# COMPACT_ATOMS: atom_id res chain seq x y z
N GLY A 1 4.74 8.63 9.74
CA GLY A 1 3.49 8.57 10.51
C GLY A 1 3.24 7.15 10.97
N ASP A 2 2.56 6.99 12.10
CA ASP A 2 2.07 5.69 12.58
C ASP A 2 0.70 5.38 11.92
N ILE A 3 0.28 4.12 11.96
CA ILE A 3 -1.05 3.69 11.51
C ILE A 3 -2.09 4.20 12.51
N ILE A 4 -3.15 4.80 11.99
CA ILE A 4 -4.24 5.36 12.77
C ILE A 4 -5.36 4.34 12.83
N GLY A 5 -5.71 3.91 14.04
CA GLY A 5 -6.74 2.92 14.28
C GLY A 5 -6.29 1.52 13.88
N THR A 6 -7.18 0.76 13.23
CA THR A 6 -6.92 -0.64 12.86
C THR A 6 -6.76 -0.77 11.35
N ALA A 7 -5.61 -1.27 10.92
CA ALA A 7 -5.42 -1.69 9.54
C ALA A 7 -6.24 -2.97 9.26
N THR A 8 -6.88 -3.03 8.10
CA THR A 8 -7.71 -4.17 7.69
C THR A 8 -7.08 -4.84 6.47
N GLY A 9 -6.97 -6.17 6.51
CA GLY A 9 -6.36 -6.97 5.47
C GLY A 9 -7.25 -8.13 5.08
N HIS A 10 -7.39 -8.38 3.77
CA HIS A 10 -8.09 -9.54 3.23
C HIS A 10 -7.24 -10.21 2.16
N THR A 11 -7.12 -11.53 2.22
CA THR A 11 -6.40 -12.33 1.23
C THR A 11 -7.36 -13.23 0.46
N ALA A 12 -7.10 -13.41 -0.83
CA ALA A 12 -7.84 -14.31 -1.70
C ALA A 12 -6.90 -14.85 -2.78
N GLY A 13 -6.46 -16.10 -2.65
CA GLY A 13 -5.50 -16.71 -3.56
C GLY A 13 -4.17 -15.97 -3.55
N ASN A 14 -3.74 -15.49 -4.73
CA ASN A 14 -2.51 -14.71 -4.90
C ASN A 14 -2.71 -13.20 -4.67
N ALA A 15 -3.91 -12.76 -4.29
CA ALA A 15 -4.23 -11.36 -4.05
C ALA A 15 -4.36 -11.06 -2.54
N MET A 16 -3.90 -9.89 -2.12
CA MET A 16 -4.14 -9.31 -0.80
C MET A 16 -4.57 -7.86 -0.97
N ARG A 17 -5.64 -7.47 -0.29
CA ARG A 17 -6.04 -6.08 -0.13
C ARG A 17 -5.72 -5.62 1.28
N TRP A 18 -5.01 -4.51 1.41
CA TRP A 18 -4.68 -3.90 2.69
C TRP A 18 -5.17 -2.46 2.72
N ALA A 19 -5.94 -2.10 3.74
CA ALA A 19 -6.47 -0.75 3.91
C ALA A 19 -6.12 -0.22 5.29
N TYR A 20 -5.48 0.95 5.32
CA TYR A 20 -5.04 1.62 6.53
C TYR A 20 -5.05 3.14 6.35
N ALA A 21 -5.00 3.88 7.45
CA ALA A 21 -4.90 5.33 7.43
C ALA A 21 -3.66 5.78 8.20
N MET A 22 -3.02 6.85 7.74
CA MET A 22 -1.90 7.47 8.46
C MET A 22 -1.88 8.96 8.20
N ASP A 23 -1.27 9.70 9.13
CA ASP A 23 -1.02 11.12 8.99
C ASP A 23 0.35 11.31 8.28
N LEU A 24 0.32 12.01 7.14
CA LEU A 24 1.47 12.33 6.31
C LEU A 24 1.78 13.83 6.37
N ASP A 25 3.03 14.15 6.69
CA ASP A 25 3.52 15.51 6.67
C ASP A 25 3.94 15.91 5.25
N VAL A 26 3.33 16.97 4.73
CA VAL A 26 3.57 17.52 3.39
C VAL A 26 3.86 19.02 3.54
N GLY A 27 5.14 19.35 3.62
CA GLY A 27 5.60 20.69 3.98
C GLY A 27 5.21 21.02 5.43
N GLU A 28 4.51 22.12 5.63
CA GLU A 28 4.04 22.58 6.95
C GLU A 28 2.66 22.02 7.35
N LYS A 29 2.08 21.13 6.54
CA LYS A 29 0.72 20.60 6.75
C LYS A 29 0.75 19.10 6.93
N THR A 30 -0.03 18.61 7.90
CA THR A 30 -0.29 17.19 8.08
C THR A 30 -1.63 16.82 7.45
N TYR A 31 -1.64 15.76 6.63
CA TYR A 31 -2.85 15.24 6.00
C TYR A 31 -3.10 13.80 6.40
N ARG A 32 -4.35 13.52 6.78
CA ARG A 32 -4.82 12.15 6.91
C ARG A 32 -5.04 11.53 5.53
N ILE A 33 -4.27 10.50 5.23
CA ILE A 33 -4.35 9.74 3.98
C ILE A 33 -4.79 8.31 4.30
N THR A 34 -5.79 7.84 3.57
CA THR A 34 -6.18 6.43 3.55
C THR A 34 -5.50 5.75 2.38
N PHE A 35 -4.82 4.64 2.66
CA PHE A 35 -4.21 3.76 1.69
C PHE A 35 -5.16 2.59 1.42
N ASP A 36 -5.31 2.24 0.15
CA ASP A 36 -6.09 1.11 -0.34
C ASP A 36 -5.20 0.34 -1.31
N ASP A 37 -4.49 -0.64 -0.77
CA ASP A 37 -3.39 -1.33 -1.42
C ASP A 37 -3.86 -2.68 -1.92
N TRP A 38 -3.64 -2.94 -3.20
CA TRP A 38 -3.84 -4.23 -3.82
C TRP A 38 -2.49 -4.84 -4.15
N MET A 39 -2.21 -5.98 -3.55
CA MET A 39 -1.00 -6.75 -3.75
C MET A 39 -1.35 -8.03 -4.50
N PHE A 40 -0.61 -8.33 -5.56
CA PHE A 40 -0.79 -9.52 -6.38
C PHE A 40 0.54 -10.23 -6.56
N LEU A 41 0.63 -11.48 -6.11
CA LEU A 41 1.80 -12.33 -6.31
C LEU A 41 1.69 -13.00 -7.68
N MET A 42 2.66 -12.73 -8.54
CA MET A 42 2.77 -13.33 -9.87
C MET A 42 3.50 -14.68 -9.80
N ASN A 43 3.30 -15.52 -10.83
CA ASN A 43 3.88 -16.87 -10.89
C ASN A 43 5.43 -16.87 -10.95
N ASP A 44 6.03 -15.78 -11.43
CA ASP A 44 7.48 -15.57 -11.53
C ASP A 44 8.11 -15.01 -10.24
N GLY A 45 7.33 -14.96 -9.14
CA GLY A 45 7.78 -14.48 -7.85
C GLY A 45 7.78 -12.96 -7.69
N VAL A 46 7.31 -12.21 -8.69
CA VAL A 46 7.13 -10.76 -8.58
C VAL A 46 5.85 -10.43 -7.81
N LEU A 47 5.97 -9.60 -6.77
CA LEU A 47 4.84 -9.01 -6.06
C LEU A 47 4.55 -7.62 -6.64
N ILE A 48 3.37 -7.47 -7.24
CA ILE A 48 2.87 -6.17 -7.72
C ILE A 48 2.01 -5.56 -6.63
N ASN A 49 2.36 -4.37 -6.15
CA ASN A 49 1.57 -3.59 -5.21
C ASN A 49 1.06 -2.32 -5.90
N ARG A 50 -0.26 -2.16 -5.97
CA ARG A 50 -0.93 -0.96 -6.47
C ARG A 50 -1.67 -0.28 -5.33
N SER A 51 -1.22 0.90 -4.96
CA SER A 51 -1.72 1.68 -3.84
C SER A 51 -2.48 2.91 -4.31
N TYR A 52 -3.69 3.08 -3.80
CA TYR A 52 -4.50 4.28 -4.01
C TYR A 52 -4.51 5.14 -2.75
N LEU A 53 -3.92 6.33 -2.85
CA LEU A 53 -3.86 7.28 -1.74
C LEU A 53 -5.09 8.18 -1.80
N LYS A 54 -5.93 8.11 -0.77
CA LYS A 54 -7.19 8.84 -0.69
C LYS A 54 -7.13 9.90 0.40
N LYS A 55 -7.55 11.12 0.05
CA LYS A 55 -7.74 12.24 0.98
C LYS A 55 -9.18 12.70 0.88
N PHE A 56 -9.89 12.78 2.01
CA PHE A 56 -11.32 13.11 2.04
C PHE A 56 -12.19 12.24 1.11
N GLY A 57 -11.80 10.96 0.94
CA GLY A 57 -12.48 10.01 0.05
C GLY A 57 -12.11 10.12 -1.44
N LEU A 58 -11.35 11.14 -1.85
CA LEU A 58 -10.89 11.33 -3.23
C LEU A 58 -9.49 10.77 -3.42
N THR A 59 -9.26 10.03 -4.50
CA THR A 59 -7.90 9.58 -4.87
C THR A 59 -7.06 10.78 -5.26
N VAL A 60 -5.96 10.98 -4.55
CA VAL A 60 -5.00 12.08 -4.76
C VAL A 60 -3.65 11.60 -5.30
N GLY A 61 -3.46 10.28 -5.34
CA GLY A 61 -2.26 9.67 -5.91
C GLY A 61 -2.42 8.17 -6.10
N GLU A 62 -1.64 7.65 -7.04
CA GLU A 62 -1.47 6.22 -7.26
C GLU A 62 0.02 5.89 -7.24
N LEU A 63 0.35 4.79 -6.58
CA LEU A 63 1.71 4.23 -6.56
C LEU A 63 1.63 2.79 -7.05
N THR A 64 2.55 2.41 -7.94
CA THR A 64 2.73 1.01 -8.34
C THR A 64 4.16 0.61 -8.04
N LEU A 65 4.32 -0.42 -7.21
CA LEU A 65 5.60 -1.01 -6.85
C LEU A 65 5.68 -2.43 -7.40
N PHE A 66 6.83 -2.78 -7.95
CA PHE A 66 7.19 -4.14 -8.31
C PHE A 66 8.30 -4.59 -7.37
N MET A 67 8.04 -5.64 -6.62
CA MET A 67 8.98 -6.18 -5.65
C MET A 67 9.32 -7.61 -6.04
N GLN A 68 10.59 -7.96 -6.01
CA GLN A 68 11.06 -9.33 -6.19
C GLN A 68 12.06 -9.62 -5.09
N LYS A 69 11.95 -10.81 -4.48
CA LYS A 69 12.96 -11.27 -3.54
C LYS A 69 14.30 -11.41 -4.27
N GLN A 70 15.35 -10.79 -3.74
CA GLN A 70 16.71 -11.06 -4.18
C GLN A 70 17.19 -12.35 -3.51
N ASP A 71 17.89 -13.18 -4.25
CA ASP A 71 18.56 -14.35 -3.67
C ASP A 71 19.83 -13.87 -2.94
N ASP A 72 20.01 -14.27 -1.68
CA ASP A 72 21.14 -13.87 -0.82
C ASP A 72 22.48 -14.57 -1.21
N ASN A 73 22.65 -14.98 -2.47
CA ASN A 73 23.86 -15.64 -2.92
C ASN A 73 24.95 -14.61 -3.25
N GLU A 74 25.69 -14.19 -2.22
CA GLU A 74 27.15 -13.95 -2.31
C GLU A 74 27.92 -15.27 -2.27
#